data_AF-A0A1W9P8X6-F1
#
_entry.id   AF-A0A1W9P8X6-F1
#
_cell.length_a   1.000
_cell.length_b   1.000
_cell.length_c   1.000
_cell.angle_alpha   90.00
_cell.angle_beta   90.00
_cell.angle_gamma   90.00
#
_symmetry.space_group_name_H-M   'P 1'
#
loop_
_entity.id
_entity.type
_entity.pdbx_description
1 polymer ?
#
loop_
_entity_poly.entity_id
_entity_poly.type
_entity_poly.pdbx_seq_one_letter_code
_entity_poly.pdbx_strand_id
1 'polypeptide(L)'
;MLKRLVDILLSSVALIILSPLFAIVAILIKLDSPGPVFYRGVRIGRYGRPFRIYKFRTMVANAEKIGGPSTAADDPRLTKIGR
;
A
#
# COMPACT_ATOMS: atom_id res chain seq x y z
N MET A 1 7.05 19.72 18.80
CA MET A 1 5.59 19.53 18.69
C MET A 1 5.00 20.09 17.40
N LEU A 2 5.36 21.31 16.96
CA LEU A 2 4.83 21.93 15.74
C LEU A 2 4.91 21.03 14.49
N LYS A 3 6.06 20.40 14.21
CA LYS A 3 6.20 19.46 13.08
C LYS A 3 5.13 18.36 13.10
N ARG A 4 4.85 17.78 14.27
CA ARG A 4 3.86 16.70 14.40
C ARG A 4 2.44 17.20 14.11
N LEU A 5 2.11 18.42 14.56
CA LEU A 5 0.82 19.04 14.28
C LEU A 5 0.66 19.30 12.79
N VAL A 6 1.69 19.87 12.14
CA VAL A 6 1.72 20.11 10.70
C VAL A 6 1.58 18.79 9.92
N ASP A 7 2.34 17.76 10.29
CA ASP A 7 2.25 16.43 9.66
C ASP A 7 0.83 15.86 9.73
N ILE A 8 0.13 16.01 10.87
CA ILE A 8 -1.26 15.54 11.06
C ILE A 8 -2.26 16.37 10.25
N LEU A 9 -2.14 17.70 10.27
CA LEU A 9 -3.07 18.58 9.56
C LEU A 9 -2.98 18.39 8.05
N LEU A 10 -1.76 18.45 7.49
CA LEU A 10 -1.55 18.30 6.05
C LEU A 10 -1.93 16.90 5.56
N SER A 11 -1.60 15.84 6.32
CA SER A 11 -2.00 14.49 5.94
C SER A 11 -3.52 14.28 6.02
N SER A 12 -4.20 14.83 7.03
CA SER A 12 -5.66 14.74 7.13
C SER A 12 -6.35 15.41 5.96
N VAL A 13 -5.92 16.63 5.58
CA VAL A 13 -6.46 17.36 4.43
C VAL A 13 -6.20 16.59 3.13
N ALA A 14 -4.97 16.10 2.93
CA ALA A 14 -4.62 15.32 1.75
C ALA A 14 -5.45 14.02 1.66
N LEU A 15 -5.68 13.33 2.77
CA LEU A 15 -6.50 12.10 2.82
C LEU A 15 -7.95 12.38 2.43
N ILE A 16 -8.54 13.49 2.88
CA ILE A 16 -9.92 13.86 2.52
C ILE A 16 -10.02 14.13 1.03
N ILE A 17 -9.12 14.98 0.49
CA ILE A 17 -9.11 15.36 -0.93
C ILE A 17 -8.87 14.15 -1.83
N LEU A 18 -7.93 13.26 -1.45
CA LEU A 18 -7.58 12.08 -2.24
C LEU A 18 -8.51 10.88 -1.99
N SER A 19 -9.42 10.95 -1.02
CA SER A 19 -10.31 9.83 -0.67
C SER A 19 -11.14 9.28 -1.83
N PRO A 20 -11.68 10.10 -2.78
CA PRO A 20 -12.44 9.57 -3.91
C PRO A 20 -11.55 8.75 -4.85
N LEU A 21 -10.33 9.23 -5.11
CA LEU A 21 -9.33 8.51 -5.92
C LEU A 21 -8.92 7.19 -5.24
N PHE A 22 -8.66 7.23 -3.92
CA PHE A 22 -8.32 6.05 -3.15
C PHE A 22 -9.45 5.02 -3.11
N ALA A 23 -10.72 5.44 -3.12
CA ALA A 23 -11.86 4.55 -3.22
C ALA A 23 -11.92 3.85 -4.59
N ILE A 24 -11.69 4.58 -5.69
CA ILE A 24 -11.63 4.01 -7.04
C ILE A 24 -10.51 2.95 -7.12
N VAL A 25 -9.31 3.29 -6.66
CA VAL A 25 -8.16 2.36 -6.62
C VAL A 25 -8.49 1.12 -5.76
N ALA A 26 -9.16 1.31 -4.62
CA ALA A 26 -9.57 0.21 -3.75
C ALA A 26 -10.54 -0.76 -4.43
N ILE A 27 -11.52 -0.24 -5.19
CA ILE A 27 -12.47 -1.04 -5.97
C ILE A 27 -11.72 -1.81 -7.06
N LEU A 28 -10.86 -1.13 -7.82
CA LEU A 28 -10.05 -1.73 -8.87
C LEU A 28 -9.22 -2.92 -8.34
N ILE A 29 -8.54 -2.76 -7.19
CA ILE A 29 -7.75 -3.83 -6.57
C ILE A 29 -8.63 -5.02 -6.14
N LYS A 30 -9.85 -4.76 -5.67
CA LYS A 30 -10.81 -5.80 -5.26
C LYS A 30 -11.37 -6.58 -6.45
N LEU A 31 -11.57 -5.90 -7.59
CA LEU A 31 -12.04 -6.53 -8.82
C LEU A 31 -10.94 -7.35 -9.49
N ASP A 32 -9.67 -6.93 -9.41
CA ASP A 32 -8.56 -7.62 -10.06
C ASP A 32 -8.16 -8.93 -9.38
N SER A 33 -8.12 -8.97 -8.03
CA SER A 33 -7.76 -10.19 -7.30
C SER A 33 -8.40 -10.29 -5.92
N PRO A 34 -8.72 -11.52 -5.44
CA PRO A 34 -9.27 -11.70 -4.10
C PRO A 34 -8.27 -11.29 -3.00
N GLY A 35 -8.77 -10.78 -1.88
CA GLY A 35 -7.98 -10.44 -0.70
C GLY A 35 -8.08 -8.97 -0.24
N PRO A 36 -7.19 -8.50 0.65
CA PRO A 36 -7.22 -7.15 1.20
C PRO A 36 -6.71 -6.10 0.19
N VAL A 37 -7.26 -4.88 0.26
CA VAL A 37 -6.85 -3.74 -0.59
C VAL A 37 -5.45 -3.25 -0.26
N PHE A 38 -5.10 -3.22 1.03
CA PHE A 38 -3.82 -2.73 1.50
C PHE A 38 -2.88 -3.87 1.87
N TYR A 39 -1.64 -3.78 1.40
CA TYR A 39 -0.51 -4.54 1.93
C TYR A 39 -0.01 -3.89 3.22
N ARG A 40 0.31 -4.72 4.22
CA ARG A 40 0.79 -4.31 5.55
C ARG A 40 2.20 -4.84 5.79
N GLY A 41 3.20 -4.04 5.45
CA GLY A 41 4.60 -4.40 5.66
C GLY A 41 5.14 -3.88 6.99
N VAL A 42 5.96 -4.65 7.70
CA VAL A 42 6.69 -4.13 8.86
C VAL A 42 7.90 -3.33 8.38
N ARG A 43 8.08 -2.14 8.96
CA ARG A 43 9.22 -1.25 8.72
C ARG A 43 9.74 -0.70 10.06
N ILE A 44 11.04 -0.42 10.11
CA ILE A 44 11.66 0.24 11.26
C ILE A 44 11.38 1.73 11.17
N GLY A 45 10.74 2.27 12.20
CA GLY A 45 10.36 3.67 12.31
C GLY A 45 11.28 4.47 13.23
N ARG A 46 10.74 5.56 13.76
CA ARG A 46 11.47 6.47 14.65
C ARG A 46 12.00 5.71 15.89
N TYR A 47 13.28 5.94 16.21
CA TYR A 47 13.99 5.30 17.33
C TYR A 47 13.98 3.77 17.28
N GLY A 48 14.04 3.19 16.08
CA GLY A 48 14.08 1.73 15.94
C GLY A 48 12.73 1.03 16.18
N ARG A 49 11.67 1.78 16.49
CA ARG A 49 10.37 1.19 16.79
C ARG A 49 9.70 0.67 15.52
N PRO A 50 9.37 -0.63 15.43
CA PRO A 50 8.70 -1.17 14.25
C PRO A 50 7.29 -0.59 14.12
N PHE A 51 6.86 -0.35 12.89
CA PHE A 51 5.49 0.03 12.55
C PHE A 51 5.04 -0.67 11.26
N ARG A 52 3.73 -0.74 11.05
CA ARG A 52 3.15 -1.30 9.83
C ARG A 52 2.86 -0.19 8.84
N ILE A 53 3.50 -0.23 7.68
CA ILE A 53 3.17 0.64 6.55
C ILE A 53 1.95 0.10 5.83
N TYR A 54 1.03 1.00 5.46
CA TYR A 54 -0.09 0.70 4.57
C TYR A 54 0.25 1.22 3.18
N LYS A 55 0.16 0.34 2.18
CA LYS A 55 0.22 0.71 0.77
C LYS A 55 -0.83 -0.08 -0.01
N PHE A 56 -1.30 0.47 -1.13
CA PHE A 56 -2.15 -0.30 -2.03
C PHE A 56 -1.43 -1.56 -2.49
N ARG A 57 -2.18 -2.65 -2.57
CA ARG A 57 -1.66 -3.95 -2.99
C ARG A 57 -1.48 -3.96 -4.50
N THR A 58 -0.23 -4.15 -4.94
CA THR A 58 0.15 -4.34 -6.34
C THR A 58 0.52 -5.78 -6.67
N MET A 59 0.51 -6.67 -5.67
CA MET A 59 0.86 -8.08 -5.81
C MET A 59 -0.32 -8.97 -5.39
N VAL A 60 -0.48 -10.13 -6.01
CA VAL A 60 -1.51 -11.11 -5.65
C VAL A 60 -1.35 -11.57 -4.19
N ALA A 61 -2.45 -11.97 -3.53
CA ALA A 61 -2.45 -12.29 -2.10
C ALA A 61 -1.49 -13.44 -1.72
N ASN A 62 -1.23 -14.36 -2.66
CA ASN A 62 -0.35 -15.51 -2.51
C ASN A 62 1.09 -15.25 -3.03
N ALA A 63 1.47 -13.99 -3.29
CA ALA A 63 2.78 -13.63 -3.83
C ALA A 63 3.96 -14.20 -3.02
N GLU A 64 3.86 -14.25 -1.69
CA GLU A 64 4.90 -14.85 -0.84
C GLU A 64 5.07 -16.36 -1.07
N LYS A 65 3.99 -17.08 -1.40
CA LYS A 65 4.03 -18.52 -1.71
C LYS A 65 4.56 -18.81 -3.11
N ILE A 66 4.31 -17.91 -4.05
CA ILE A 66 4.79 -18.05 -5.44
C ILE A 66 6.33 -17.91 -5.48
N GLY A 67 6.90 -17.05 -4.62
CA GLY A 67 8.34 -16.74 -4.68
C GLY A 67 8.71 -16.00 -5.97
N GLY A 68 9.97 -15.59 -6.11
CA GLY A 68 10.47 -14.97 -7.34
C GLY A 68 11.30 -13.70 -7.12
N PRO A 69 12.08 -13.29 -8.14
CA PRO A 69 13.01 -12.18 -8.08
C PRO A 69 12.28 -10.84 -7.83
N SER A 70 12.80 -9.99 -6.95
CA SER A 70 12.15 -8.73 -6.55
C SER A 70 12.17 -7.61 -7.60
N THR A 71 12.67 -7.85 -8.82
CA THR A 71 12.94 -6.80 -9.83
C THR A 71 12.71 -7.27 -11.28
N ALA A 72 12.03 -8.39 -11.51
CA ALA A 72 11.70 -8.81 -12.87
C ALA A 72 10.55 -7.96 -13.44
N ALA A 73 10.70 -7.45 -14.66
CA ALA A 73 9.64 -6.72 -15.36
C ALA A 73 8.38 -7.58 -15.58
N ASP A 74 8.56 -8.90 -15.69
CA ASP A 74 7.50 -9.90 -15.80
C ASP A 74 7.29 -10.70 -14.51
N ASP A 75 7.31 -10.02 -13.36
CA ASP A 75 7.04 -10.69 -12.09
C ASP A 75 5.60 -11.25 -12.06
N PRO A 76 5.41 -12.59 -12.00
CA PRO A 76 4.10 -13.23 -12.05
C PRO A 76 3.25 -12.92 -10.80
N ARG A 77 3.85 -12.30 -9.78
CA ARG A 77 3.16 -11.89 -8.57
C ARG A 77 2.44 -10.57 -8.72
N LEU A 78 2.70 -9.78 -9.77
CA LEU A 78 2.06 -8.47 -9.96
C LEU A 78 0.62 -8.63 -10.47
N THR A 79 -0.30 -7.85 -9.88
CA THR A 79 -1.68 -7.67 -10.37
C THR A 79 -1.67 -6.91 -11.69
N LYS A 80 -2.69 -7.07 -12.55
CA LYS A 80 -2.76 -6.33 -13.84
C LYS A 80 -2.78 -4.82 -13.62
N ILE A 81 -3.42 -4.39 -12.55
CA ILE A 81 -3.54 -2.98 -12.14
C ILE A 81 -2.28 -2.47 -11.43
N GLY A 82 -1.44 -3.39 -10.95
CA GLY A 82 -0.20 -3.08 -10.22
C GLY A 82 1.06 -3.09 -11.09
N ARG A 83 0.92 -3.35 -12.39
CA ARG A 83 1.99 -3.28 -13.39
C ARG A 83 2.18 -1.86 -13.88
#